data_AF-A0A956ICH0-F1
#
_entry.id   AF-A0A956ICH0-F1
#
_cell.length_a   1.000
_cell.length_b   1.000
_cell.length_c   1.000
_cell.angle_alpha   90.00
_cell.angle_beta   90.00
_cell.angle_gamma   90.00
#
_symmetry.space_group_name_H-M   'P 1'
#
loop_
_entity.id
_entity.type
_entity.pdbx_description
1 polymer ?
#
loop_
_entity_poly.entity_id
_entity_poly.type
_entity_poly.pdbx_seq_one_letter_code
_entity_poly.pdbx_strand_id
1 'polypeptide(L)'
;ALAERLAPIVDAHGDAFPWLGRAEDLLRLGDHEGAGRQLYEAFLAWREATGRAIRRTGLPSVARGAERPRSFVPFAVKAARRRLDEGSRRELVAIGEAIGDFGVSTGFGGFAAVEALPRAYARKVEEAARRHGLDPNLLFAVMRVESVYQKEIVSYAGAIGLCQIMPRTGALIASAKGDADYTTAWLLDPDVNLDYAGWYLRSLIERFDGHLPLAIASYNGGPHNVRRWLRDRPAGMPMEAFLEHIPFDQTHRYVRRVLGYYAAYRAQQGLPMIELSTELPQPDADRVGF
;
A
#
# COMPACT_ATOMS: atom_id res chain seq x y z
N ALA A 1 -19.87 -4.87 -22.10
CA ALA A 1 -18.65 -5.68 -21.93
C ALA A 1 -18.36 -6.04 -20.47
N LEU A 2 -17.81 -5.15 -19.63
CA LEU A 2 -17.43 -5.54 -18.25
C LEU A 2 -18.61 -5.83 -17.33
N ALA A 3 -19.69 -5.03 -17.41
CA ALA A 3 -20.92 -5.30 -16.64
C ALA A 3 -21.54 -6.65 -17.01
N GLU A 4 -21.59 -6.99 -18.30
CA GLU A 4 -22.12 -8.28 -18.78
C GLU A 4 -21.29 -9.48 -18.31
N ARG A 5 -19.98 -9.29 -18.14
CA ARG A 5 -19.08 -10.31 -17.56
C ARG A 5 -19.32 -10.48 -16.06
N LEU A 6 -19.71 -9.41 -15.36
CA LEU A 6 -20.01 -9.43 -13.93
C LEU A 6 -21.40 -10.03 -13.63
N ALA A 7 -22.37 -9.85 -14.53
CA ALA A 7 -23.77 -10.25 -14.36
C ALA A 7 -23.96 -11.71 -13.88
N PRO A 8 -23.30 -12.74 -14.46
CA PRO A 8 -23.48 -14.12 -13.98
C PRO A 8 -23.05 -14.32 -12.53
N ILE A 9 -22.05 -13.56 -12.07
CA ILE A 9 -21.56 -13.59 -10.68
C ILE A 9 -22.56 -12.88 -9.77
N VAL A 10 -23.18 -11.78 -10.23
CA VAL A 10 -24.25 -11.08 -9.50
C VAL A 10 -25.45 -11.99 -9.34
N ASP A 11 -25.89 -12.68 -10.39
CA ASP A 11 -27.02 -13.60 -10.34
C ASP A 11 -26.77 -14.75 -9.36
N ALA A 12 -25.54 -15.29 -9.34
CA ALA A 12 -25.17 -16.41 -8.48
C ALA A 12 -24.91 -16.01 -7.01
N HIS A 13 -24.43 -14.78 -6.77
CA HIS A 13 -23.86 -14.40 -5.47
C HIS A 13 -24.34 -13.06 -4.91
N GLY A 14 -25.18 -12.31 -5.63
CA GLY A 14 -25.59 -10.94 -5.33
C GLY A 14 -26.26 -10.78 -3.96
N ASP A 15 -27.07 -11.75 -3.54
CA ASP A 15 -27.69 -11.74 -2.20
C ASP A 15 -26.64 -11.75 -1.07
N ALA A 16 -25.55 -12.49 -1.24
CA ALA A 16 -24.47 -12.58 -0.26
C ALA A 16 -23.47 -11.41 -0.39
N PHE A 17 -23.39 -10.81 -1.58
CA PHE A 17 -22.51 -9.71 -1.95
C PHE A 17 -23.29 -8.58 -2.65
N PRO A 18 -24.09 -7.78 -1.93
CA PRO A 18 -24.89 -6.71 -2.53
C PRO A 18 -24.05 -5.62 -3.22
N TRP A 19 -22.74 -5.58 -2.94
CA TRP A 19 -21.80 -4.70 -3.64
C TRP A 19 -21.55 -5.14 -5.09
N LEU A 20 -21.68 -6.42 -5.44
CA LEU A 20 -21.46 -6.86 -6.82
C LEU A 20 -22.53 -6.28 -7.76
N GLY A 21 -23.80 -6.26 -7.35
CA GLY A 21 -24.86 -5.61 -8.14
C GLY A 21 -24.64 -4.11 -8.31
N ARG A 22 -24.22 -3.40 -7.23
CA ARG A 22 -23.85 -1.97 -7.34
C ARG A 22 -22.64 -1.76 -8.25
N ALA A 23 -21.64 -2.65 -8.19
CA ALA A 23 -20.48 -2.57 -9.07
C ALA A 23 -20.90 -2.74 -10.54
N GLU A 24 -21.81 -3.67 -10.82
CA GLU A 24 -22.36 -3.90 -12.15
C GLU A 24 -23.07 -2.66 -12.70
N ASP A 25 -23.93 -2.02 -11.90
CA ASP A 25 -24.61 -0.79 -12.28
C ASP A 25 -23.62 0.35 -12.56
N LEU A 26 -22.58 0.51 -11.74
CA LEU A 26 -21.54 1.51 -11.94
C LEU A 26 -20.72 1.24 -13.20
N LEU A 27 -20.42 -0.03 -13.51
CA LEU A 27 -19.77 -0.42 -14.77
C LEU A 27 -20.64 -0.08 -15.99
N ARG A 28 -21.97 -0.23 -15.91
CA ARG A 28 -22.90 0.19 -16.99
C ARG A 28 -22.86 1.70 -17.22
N LEU A 29 -22.68 2.46 -16.14
CA LEU A 29 -22.56 3.93 -16.18
C LEU A 29 -21.15 4.41 -16.57
N GLY A 30 -20.18 3.50 -16.72
CA GLY A 30 -18.78 3.85 -16.98
C GLY A 30 -18.02 4.37 -15.76
N ASP A 31 -18.59 4.30 -14.55
CA ASP A 31 -17.91 4.66 -13.30
C ASP A 31 -17.04 3.50 -12.82
N HIS A 32 -15.86 3.38 -13.43
CA HIS A 32 -14.86 2.37 -13.11
C HIS A 32 -14.32 2.52 -11.68
N GLU A 33 -14.18 3.75 -11.20
CA GLU A 33 -13.64 4.00 -9.88
C GLU A 33 -14.63 3.58 -8.79
N GLY A 34 -15.90 3.95 -8.95
CA GLY A 34 -16.98 3.51 -8.10
C GLY A 34 -17.17 2.00 -8.12
N ALA A 35 -17.11 1.38 -9.31
CA ALA A 35 -17.16 -0.06 -9.45
C ALA A 35 -16.03 -0.74 -8.67
N GLY A 36 -14.79 -0.27 -8.79
CA GLY A 36 -13.64 -0.79 -8.03
C GLY A 36 -13.86 -0.76 -6.52
N ARG A 37 -14.40 0.36 -5.98
CA ARG A 37 -14.76 0.47 -4.56
C ARG A 37 -15.77 -0.60 -4.13
N GLN A 38 -16.80 -0.84 -4.93
CA GLN A 38 -17.80 -1.86 -4.63
C GLN A 38 -17.23 -3.29 -4.72
N LEU A 39 -16.39 -3.57 -5.72
CA LEU A 39 -15.69 -4.86 -5.85
C LEU A 39 -14.75 -5.12 -4.66
N TYR A 40 -14.09 -4.07 -4.14
CA TYR A 40 -13.22 -4.19 -2.98
C TYR A 40 -14.03 -4.52 -1.71
N GLU A 41 -15.22 -3.95 -1.51
CA GLU A 41 -16.11 -4.35 -0.42
C GLU A 41 -16.56 -5.82 -0.52
N ALA A 42 -16.82 -6.31 -1.74
CA ALA A 42 -17.11 -7.72 -1.95
C ALA A 42 -15.91 -8.62 -1.58
N PHE A 43 -14.68 -8.21 -1.96
CA PHE A 43 -13.46 -8.89 -1.54
C PHE A 43 -13.31 -8.96 -0.01
N LEU A 44 -13.54 -7.85 0.69
CA LEU A 44 -13.44 -7.80 2.14
C LEU A 44 -14.44 -8.74 2.82
N ALA A 45 -15.69 -8.74 2.34
CA ALA A 45 -16.73 -9.63 2.80
C ALA A 45 -16.36 -11.11 2.62
N TRP A 46 -15.73 -11.46 1.50
CA TRP A 46 -15.19 -12.80 1.24
C TRP A 46 -14.03 -13.14 2.18
N ARG A 47 -13.07 -12.23 2.38
CA ARG A 47 -11.91 -12.41 3.28
C ARG A 47 -12.35 -12.61 4.74
N GLU A 48 -13.35 -11.85 5.19
CA GLU A 48 -13.95 -12.02 6.50
C GLU A 48 -14.63 -13.39 6.64
N ALA A 49 -15.40 -13.80 5.63
CA ALA A 49 -16.08 -15.08 5.65
C ALA A 49 -15.10 -16.26 5.77
N THR A 50 -13.94 -16.17 5.11
CA THR A 50 -12.86 -17.17 5.15
C THR A 50 -12.00 -17.12 6.42
N GLY A 51 -12.37 -16.30 7.41
CA GLY A 51 -11.67 -16.22 8.71
C GLY A 51 -10.38 -15.40 8.64
N ARG A 52 -10.17 -14.67 7.55
CA ARG A 52 -8.99 -13.85 7.31
C ARG A 52 -9.36 -12.37 7.29
N ALA A 53 -10.29 -11.86 8.10
CA ALA A 53 -10.76 -10.46 7.99
C ALA A 53 -9.61 -9.42 7.90
N ILE A 54 -9.73 -8.41 7.01
CA ILE A 54 -8.91 -7.18 7.12
C ILE A 54 -9.58 -6.33 8.18
N ARG A 55 -8.88 -6.00 9.26
CA ARG A 55 -9.36 -4.95 10.16
C ARG A 55 -9.27 -3.63 9.41
N ARG A 56 -10.40 -3.04 9.07
CA ARG A 56 -10.50 -1.63 8.71
C ARG A 56 -10.78 -0.85 9.97
N THR A 57 -9.88 0.04 10.38
CA THR A 57 -10.35 1.32 10.92
C THR A 57 -10.84 2.10 9.70
N GLY A 58 -12.12 1.94 9.35
CA GLY A 58 -12.68 2.63 8.17
C GLY A 58 -12.59 4.15 8.33
N LEU A 59 -12.86 4.91 7.26
CA LEU A 59 -12.95 6.39 7.30
C LEU A 59 -13.73 6.92 8.54
N PRO A 60 -14.85 6.31 8.99
CA PRO A 60 -15.56 6.76 10.19
C PRO A 60 -14.88 6.41 11.51
N SER A 61 -13.93 5.47 11.53
CA SER A 61 -13.07 5.14 12.67
C SER A 61 -11.86 6.05 12.73
N VAL A 62 -11.28 6.38 11.57
CA VAL A 62 -10.20 7.37 11.45
C VAL A 62 -10.71 8.78 11.79
N ALA A 63 -11.92 9.13 11.34
CA ALA A 63 -12.53 10.44 11.61
C ALA A 63 -13.10 10.59 13.04
N ARG A 64 -13.37 9.49 13.78
CA ARG A 64 -14.02 9.53 15.11
C ARG A 64 -13.25 8.85 16.25
N GLY A 65 -12.06 8.31 15.98
CA GLY A 65 -11.24 7.64 16.99
C GLY A 65 -11.82 6.35 17.58
N ALA A 66 -12.82 5.72 16.94
CA ALA A 66 -13.54 4.55 17.46
C ALA A 66 -13.45 3.34 16.51
N GLU A 67 -13.27 2.13 17.04
CA GLU A 67 -13.27 0.89 16.26
C GLU A 67 -14.55 0.75 15.42
N ARG A 68 -14.44 0.16 14.22
CA ARG A 68 -15.62 -0.14 13.39
C ARG A 68 -16.49 -1.14 14.18
N PRO A 69 -17.77 -0.83 14.45
CA PRO A 69 -18.64 -1.78 15.14
C PRO A 69 -18.70 -3.08 14.34
N ARG A 70 -18.49 -4.21 15.01
CA ARG A 70 -18.67 -5.54 14.41
C ARG A 70 -20.13 -5.67 14.01
N SER A 71 -20.41 -5.62 12.71
CA SER A 71 -21.75 -5.95 12.21
C SER A 71 -21.95 -7.45 12.34
N PHE A 72 -23.05 -7.87 12.96
CA PHE A 72 -23.44 -9.28 12.93
C PHE A 72 -23.72 -9.69 11.47
N VAL A 73 -23.12 -10.79 11.04
CA VAL A 73 -23.36 -11.39 9.71
C VAL A 73 -24.01 -12.76 9.93
N PRO A 74 -25.23 -13.00 9.43
CA PRO A 74 -25.89 -14.30 9.57
C PRO A 74 -25.02 -15.45 9.04
N PHE A 75 -25.08 -16.61 9.70
CA PHE A 75 -24.30 -17.79 9.32
C PHE A 75 -24.52 -18.18 7.84
N ALA A 76 -25.78 -18.14 7.38
CA ALA A 76 -26.13 -18.46 6.00
C ALA A 76 -25.43 -17.53 4.98
N VAL A 77 -25.38 -16.22 5.26
CA VAL A 77 -24.67 -15.23 4.43
C VAL A 77 -23.17 -15.51 4.45
N LYS A 78 -22.60 -15.78 5.63
CA LYS A 78 -21.18 -16.13 5.75
C LYS A 78 -20.83 -17.42 4.98
N ALA A 79 -21.69 -18.43 5.04
CA ALA A 79 -21.53 -19.69 4.30
C ALA A 79 -21.67 -19.47 2.79
N ALA A 80 -22.61 -18.65 2.34
CA ALA A 80 -22.76 -18.27 0.93
C ALA A 80 -21.52 -17.55 0.40
N ARG A 81 -20.95 -16.60 1.17
CA ARG A 81 -19.70 -15.92 0.78
C ARG A 81 -18.51 -16.87 0.62
N ARG A 82 -18.41 -17.93 1.42
CA ARG A 82 -17.36 -18.96 1.28
C ARG A 82 -17.50 -19.79 0.00
N ARG A 83 -18.69 -19.82 -0.60
CA ARG A 83 -18.98 -20.56 -1.84
C ARG A 83 -18.64 -19.77 -3.11
N LEU A 84 -18.03 -18.58 -3.00
CA LEU A 84 -17.51 -17.86 -4.15
C LEU A 84 -16.39 -18.70 -4.81
N ASP A 85 -16.72 -19.29 -5.96
CA ASP A 85 -15.88 -20.27 -6.63
C ASP A 85 -14.65 -19.65 -7.32
N GLU A 86 -13.72 -20.50 -7.76
CA GLU A 86 -12.48 -20.07 -8.42
C GLU A 86 -12.71 -19.40 -9.79
N GLY A 87 -13.75 -19.81 -10.53
CA GLY A 87 -14.13 -19.16 -11.79
C GLY A 87 -14.58 -17.73 -11.56
N SER A 88 -15.54 -17.55 -10.64
CA SER A 88 -16.02 -16.23 -10.22
C SER A 88 -14.89 -15.34 -9.70
N ARG A 89 -13.98 -15.88 -8.86
CA ARG A 89 -12.83 -15.11 -8.38
C ARG A 89 -11.90 -14.68 -9.50
N ARG A 90 -11.53 -15.58 -10.43
CA ARG A 90 -10.68 -15.22 -11.58
C ARG A 90 -11.31 -14.14 -12.46
N GLU A 91 -12.62 -14.20 -12.64
CA GLU A 91 -13.34 -13.19 -13.41
C GLU A 91 -13.35 -11.82 -12.70
N LEU A 92 -13.56 -11.80 -11.39
CA LEU A 92 -13.44 -10.58 -10.57
C LEU A 92 -12.03 -9.99 -10.61
N VAL A 93 -10.99 -10.83 -10.66
CA VAL A 93 -9.60 -10.39 -10.86
C VAL A 93 -9.44 -9.70 -12.22
N ALA A 94 -9.91 -10.34 -13.29
CA ALA A 94 -9.80 -9.81 -14.65
C ALA A 94 -10.59 -8.51 -14.84
N ILE A 95 -11.76 -8.39 -14.20
CA ILE A 95 -12.53 -7.14 -14.18
C ILE A 95 -11.75 -6.06 -13.42
N GLY A 96 -11.20 -6.38 -12.24
CA GLY A 96 -10.34 -5.47 -11.47
C GLY A 96 -9.15 -4.94 -12.27
N GLU A 97 -8.47 -5.83 -13.02
CA GLU A 97 -7.35 -5.44 -13.88
C GLU A 97 -7.80 -4.53 -15.02
N ALA A 98 -8.93 -4.86 -15.66
CA ALA A 98 -9.48 -4.08 -16.77
C ALA A 98 -9.89 -2.66 -16.37
N ILE A 99 -10.34 -2.46 -15.12
CA ILE A 99 -10.66 -1.13 -14.58
C ILE A 99 -9.47 -0.45 -13.88
N GLY A 100 -8.32 -1.14 -13.80
CA GLY A 100 -7.10 -0.63 -13.17
C GLY A 100 -7.10 -0.67 -11.63
N ASP A 101 -8.02 -1.40 -10.99
CA ASP A 101 -8.05 -1.61 -9.54
C ASP A 101 -7.31 -2.89 -9.15
N PHE A 102 -5.99 -2.78 -9.03
CA PHE A 102 -5.11 -3.89 -8.66
C PHE A 102 -5.29 -4.37 -7.21
N GLY A 103 -5.96 -3.59 -6.35
CA GLY A 103 -6.26 -4.00 -4.98
C GLY A 103 -7.33 -5.09 -4.93
N VAL A 104 -8.32 -5.01 -5.82
CA VAL A 104 -9.32 -6.06 -6.05
C VAL A 104 -8.67 -7.28 -6.71
N SER A 105 -7.86 -7.06 -7.75
CA SER A 105 -7.19 -8.13 -8.50
C SER A 105 -6.25 -8.96 -7.63
N THR A 106 -5.40 -8.31 -6.83
CA THR A 106 -4.53 -9.03 -5.89
C THR A 106 -5.30 -9.64 -4.72
N GLY A 107 -6.41 -9.01 -4.31
CA GLY A 107 -7.27 -9.52 -3.25
C GLY A 107 -7.87 -10.89 -3.58
N PHE A 108 -8.53 -11.01 -4.73
CA PHE A 108 -9.14 -12.27 -5.18
C PHE A 108 -8.13 -13.24 -5.81
N GLY A 109 -7.07 -12.74 -6.44
CA GLY A 109 -6.08 -13.52 -7.19
C GLY A 109 -4.99 -14.21 -6.35
N GLY A 110 -4.96 -13.96 -5.04
CA GLY A 110 -4.06 -14.66 -4.13
C GLY A 110 -2.58 -14.43 -4.44
N PHE A 111 -1.75 -15.44 -4.19
CA PHE A 111 -0.28 -15.31 -4.26
C PHE A 111 0.25 -15.10 -5.69
N ALA A 112 -0.39 -15.68 -6.71
CA ALA A 112 0.05 -15.56 -8.11
C ALA A 112 -0.07 -14.13 -8.66
N ALA A 113 -1.20 -13.44 -8.40
CA ALA A 113 -1.37 -12.02 -8.77
C ALA A 113 -0.36 -11.10 -8.06
N VAL A 114 0.08 -11.53 -6.89
CA VAL A 114 1.05 -10.87 -6.01
C VAL A 114 2.49 -11.08 -6.52
N GLU A 115 2.80 -12.22 -7.13
CA GLU A 115 4.09 -12.54 -7.76
C GLU A 115 4.30 -11.86 -9.11
N ALA A 116 3.23 -11.58 -9.86
CA ALA A 116 3.31 -10.94 -11.18
C ALA A 116 3.92 -9.52 -11.14
N LEU A 117 4.02 -8.90 -9.96
CA LEU A 117 4.59 -7.57 -9.74
C LEU A 117 4.05 -6.53 -10.75
N PRO A 118 2.72 -6.34 -10.81
CA PRO A 118 2.14 -5.37 -11.74
C PRO A 118 2.57 -3.94 -11.40
N ARG A 119 2.71 -3.11 -12.43
CA ARG A 119 2.91 -1.66 -12.29
C ARG A 119 1.58 -0.96 -12.01
N ALA A 120 0.98 -1.28 -10.87
CA ALA A 120 -0.30 -0.70 -10.45
C ALA A 120 -0.20 0.83 -10.31
N TYR A 121 -1.23 1.58 -10.75
CA TYR A 121 -1.22 3.05 -10.71
C TYR A 121 -0.03 3.71 -11.45
N ALA A 122 0.50 3.08 -12.51
CA ALA A 122 1.79 3.45 -13.10
C ALA A 122 1.96 4.95 -13.37
N ARG A 123 0.99 5.56 -14.06
CA ARG A 123 1.01 7.01 -14.35
C ARG A 123 1.17 7.84 -13.08
N LYS A 124 0.39 7.55 -12.03
CA LYS A 124 0.42 8.30 -10.76
C LYS A 124 1.74 8.10 -10.02
N VAL A 125 2.26 6.87 -10.00
CA VAL A 125 3.56 6.53 -9.40
C VAL A 125 4.68 7.27 -10.12
N GLU A 126 4.69 7.24 -11.45
CA GLU A 126 5.71 7.89 -12.28
C GLU A 126 5.66 9.42 -12.17
N GLU A 127 4.46 10.00 -12.11
CA GLU A 127 4.28 11.44 -11.87
C GLU A 127 4.77 11.86 -10.48
N ALA A 128 4.43 11.10 -9.43
CA ALA A 128 4.88 11.38 -8.07
C ALA A 128 6.40 11.19 -7.92
N ALA A 129 6.95 10.11 -8.47
CA ALA A 129 8.38 9.87 -8.44
C ALA A 129 9.16 10.98 -9.15
N ARG A 130 8.70 11.39 -10.35
CA ARG A 130 9.30 12.50 -11.09
C ARG A 130 9.24 13.81 -10.32
N ARG A 131 8.12 14.13 -9.66
CA ARG A 131 7.96 15.35 -8.84
C ARG A 131 9.01 15.45 -7.74
N HIS A 132 9.41 14.33 -7.15
CA HIS A 132 10.32 14.27 -6.01
C HIS A 132 11.72 13.76 -6.35
N GLY A 133 12.05 13.63 -7.65
CA GLY A 133 13.36 13.16 -8.10
C GLY A 133 13.70 11.74 -7.62
N LEU A 134 12.71 10.85 -7.60
CA LEU A 134 12.85 9.44 -7.23
C LEU A 134 12.86 8.54 -8.46
N ASP A 135 13.47 7.37 -8.33
CA ASP A 135 13.20 6.26 -9.24
C ASP A 135 11.77 5.73 -8.96
N PRO A 136 10.85 5.72 -9.95
CA PRO A 136 9.51 5.19 -9.76
C PRO A 136 9.49 3.73 -9.28
N ASN A 137 10.49 2.91 -9.66
CA ASN A 137 10.58 1.51 -9.24
C ASN A 137 10.71 1.36 -7.71
N LEU A 138 11.30 2.34 -7.02
CA LEU A 138 11.36 2.36 -5.57
C LEU A 138 9.97 2.60 -4.96
N LEU A 139 9.20 3.53 -5.52
CA LEU A 139 7.85 3.82 -5.05
C LEU A 139 6.88 2.67 -5.31
N PHE A 140 7.01 1.96 -6.45
CA PHE A 140 6.31 0.69 -6.68
C PHE A 140 6.66 -0.36 -5.63
N ALA A 141 7.95 -0.51 -5.28
CA ALA A 141 8.40 -1.46 -4.27
C ALA A 141 7.82 -1.15 -2.88
N VAL A 142 7.83 0.12 -2.47
CA VAL A 142 7.21 0.57 -1.21
C VAL A 142 5.71 0.27 -1.21
N MET A 143 4.97 0.74 -2.23
CA MET A 143 3.53 0.49 -2.34
C MET A 143 3.19 -1.01 -2.31
N ARG A 144 4.03 -1.85 -2.95
CA ARG A 144 3.87 -3.30 -2.98
C ARG A 144 4.01 -3.94 -1.60
N VAL A 145 4.97 -3.48 -0.80
CA VAL A 145 5.21 -3.98 0.57
C VAL A 145 4.11 -3.52 1.52
N GLU A 146 3.66 -2.27 1.38
CA GLU A 146 2.75 -1.60 2.30
C GLU A 146 1.30 -2.03 2.15
N SER A 147 0.75 -1.98 0.93
CA SER A 147 -0.69 -2.18 0.72
C SER A 147 -1.01 -3.33 -0.22
N VAL A 148 -0.03 -3.83 -0.99
CA VAL A 148 -0.31 -4.70 -2.13
C VAL A 148 -1.32 -4.01 -3.07
N TYR A 149 -1.11 -2.71 -3.30
CA TYR A 149 -1.92 -1.84 -4.17
C TYR A 149 -3.35 -1.54 -3.69
N GLN A 150 -3.66 -1.83 -2.43
CA GLN A 150 -4.98 -1.56 -1.85
C GLN A 150 -5.08 -0.11 -1.39
N LYS A 151 -5.71 0.76 -2.20
CA LYS A 151 -5.80 2.20 -1.93
C LYS A 151 -6.61 2.57 -0.68
N GLU A 152 -7.52 1.71 -0.25
CA GLU A 152 -8.40 1.97 0.91
C GLU A 152 -8.01 1.21 2.18
N ILE A 153 -6.82 0.58 2.21
CA ILE A 153 -6.39 -0.18 3.39
C ILE A 153 -5.95 0.75 4.52
N VAL A 154 -6.39 0.42 5.74
CA VAL A 154 -5.90 1.05 6.96
C VAL A 154 -5.34 -0.03 7.88
N SER A 155 -4.09 0.12 8.30
CA SER A 155 -3.45 -0.85 9.20
C SER A 155 -4.03 -0.79 10.61
N TYR A 156 -3.71 -1.80 11.41
CA TYR A 156 -4.04 -1.82 12.84
C TYR A 156 -3.46 -0.61 13.60
N ALA A 157 -2.26 -0.14 13.21
CA ALA A 157 -1.63 1.03 13.79
C ALA A 157 -2.22 2.37 13.26
N GLY A 158 -3.12 2.31 12.27
CA GLY A 158 -3.77 3.48 11.69
C GLY A 158 -3.06 4.07 10.47
N ALA A 159 -2.11 3.35 9.86
CA ALA A 159 -1.46 3.76 8.62
C ALA A 159 -2.42 3.64 7.42
N ILE A 160 -2.45 4.59 6.48
CA ILE A 160 -3.54 4.73 5.49
C ILE A 160 -3.02 4.67 4.05
N GLY A 161 -3.76 3.95 3.21
CA GLY A 161 -3.66 3.99 1.76
C GLY A 161 -2.50 3.21 1.16
N LEU A 162 -2.20 3.51 -0.11
CA LEU A 162 -1.27 2.76 -0.95
C LEU A 162 0.13 2.57 -0.35
N CYS A 163 0.66 3.61 0.27
CA CYS A 163 1.99 3.63 0.87
C CYS A 163 1.93 3.72 2.40
N GLN A 164 0.77 3.40 3.00
CA GLN A 164 0.55 3.30 4.45
C GLN A 164 1.13 4.48 5.24
N ILE A 165 0.67 5.68 4.92
CA ILE A 165 1.11 6.90 5.60
C ILE A 165 0.38 7.03 6.93
N MET A 166 1.13 7.25 8.01
CA MET A 166 0.55 7.53 9.33
C MET A 166 -0.13 8.91 9.33
N PRO A 167 -1.28 9.10 10.01
CA PRO A 167 -1.97 10.38 10.06
C PRO A 167 -1.09 11.55 10.51
N ARG A 168 -0.24 11.32 11.52
CA ARG A 168 0.75 12.30 12.00
C ARG A 168 1.76 12.67 10.91
N THR A 169 2.29 11.68 10.20
CA THR A 169 3.22 11.91 9.08
C THR A 169 2.52 12.68 7.95
N GLY A 170 1.29 12.32 7.59
CA GLY A 170 0.52 13.06 6.59
C GLY A 170 0.27 14.52 6.98
N ALA A 171 0.00 14.81 8.26
CA ALA A 171 -0.14 16.19 8.74
C ALA A 171 1.18 16.98 8.67
N LEU A 172 2.32 16.36 8.99
CA LEU A 172 3.64 16.98 8.84
C LEU A 172 3.93 17.32 7.37
N ILE A 173 3.66 16.39 6.46
CA ILE A 173 3.86 16.58 5.01
C ILE A 173 2.94 17.70 4.49
N ALA A 174 1.65 17.66 4.85
CA ALA A 174 0.69 18.69 4.48
C ALA A 174 1.14 20.09 4.93
N SER A 175 1.59 20.21 6.18
CA SER A 175 2.13 21.47 6.70
C SER A 175 3.37 21.93 5.93
N ALA A 176 4.27 21.02 5.58
CA ALA A 176 5.48 21.36 4.83
C ALA A 176 5.17 21.77 3.37
N LYS A 177 4.08 21.26 2.79
CA LYS A 177 3.61 21.58 1.43
C LYS A 177 2.69 22.79 1.36
N GLY A 178 2.16 23.25 2.49
CA GLY A 178 1.19 24.35 2.57
C GLY A 178 -0.26 23.94 2.31
N ASP A 179 -0.59 22.64 2.47
CA ASP A 179 -1.93 22.10 2.25
C ASP A 179 -2.84 22.38 3.47
N ALA A 180 -3.35 23.62 3.56
CA ALA A 180 -4.08 24.13 4.72
C ALA A 180 -5.40 23.39 5.03
N ASP A 181 -6.06 22.84 4.01
CA ASP A 181 -7.34 22.12 4.14
C ASP A 181 -7.15 20.60 4.30
N TYR A 182 -5.93 20.14 4.59
CA TYR A 182 -5.63 18.73 4.70
C TYR A 182 -6.50 18.04 5.76
N THR A 183 -7.09 16.92 5.36
CA THR A 183 -7.74 15.98 6.27
C THR A 183 -7.11 14.61 6.09
N THR A 184 -7.09 13.80 7.16
CA THR A 184 -6.56 12.42 7.09
C THR A 184 -7.25 11.57 6.01
N ALA A 185 -8.48 11.90 5.63
CA ALA A 185 -9.22 11.25 4.55
C ALA A 185 -8.52 11.36 3.18
N TRP A 186 -7.75 12.43 2.94
CA TRP A 186 -7.01 12.62 1.69
C TRP A 186 -5.98 11.52 1.45
N LEU A 187 -5.49 10.85 2.51
CA LEU A 187 -4.57 9.72 2.36
C LEU A 187 -5.20 8.49 1.69
N LEU A 188 -6.52 8.46 1.50
CA LEU A 188 -7.19 7.41 0.70
C LEU A 188 -7.15 7.70 -0.80
N ASP A 189 -6.88 8.96 -1.19
CA ASP A 189 -6.71 9.34 -2.58
C ASP A 189 -5.33 8.86 -3.08
N PRO A 190 -5.26 8.06 -4.16
CA PRO A 190 -4.00 7.58 -4.69
C PRO A 190 -3.01 8.67 -5.11
N ASP A 191 -3.47 9.80 -5.68
CA ASP A 191 -2.58 10.88 -6.11
C ASP A 191 -1.93 11.56 -4.90
N VAL A 192 -2.73 11.86 -3.87
CA VAL A 192 -2.22 12.47 -2.62
C VAL A 192 -1.31 11.49 -1.88
N ASN A 193 -1.73 10.24 -1.72
CA ASN A 193 -0.95 9.24 -0.97
C ASN A 193 0.41 8.99 -1.62
N LEU A 194 0.46 8.83 -2.96
CA LEU A 194 1.71 8.63 -3.70
C LEU A 194 2.58 9.89 -3.71
N ASP A 195 1.98 11.09 -3.83
CA ASP A 195 2.73 12.35 -3.73
C ASP A 195 3.40 12.49 -2.36
N TYR A 196 2.63 12.28 -1.29
CA TYR A 196 3.13 12.40 0.08
C TYR A 196 4.18 11.34 0.38
N ALA A 197 3.99 10.10 -0.10
CA ALA A 197 4.98 9.04 0.05
C ALA A 197 6.28 9.37 -0.69
N GLY A 198 6.17 9.91 -1.91
CA GLY A 198 7.33 10.37 -2.68
C GLY A 198 8.09 11.48 -1.98
N TRP A 199 7.38 12.49 -1.49
CA TRP A 199 7.98 13.59 -0.73
C TRP A 199 8.68 13.08 0.53
N TYR A 200 8.01 12.22 1.31
CA TYR A 200 8.56 11.70 2.55
C TYR A 200 9.78 10.80 2.30
N LEU A 201 9.72 9.92 1.29
CA LEU A 201 10.85 9.07 0.94
C LEU A 201 12.04 9.90 0.47
N ARG A 202 11.81 10.94 -0.34
CA ARG A 202 12.87 11.88 -0.75
C ARG A 202 13.50 12.56 0.45
N SER A 203 12.70 13.03 1.40
CA SER A 203 13.22 13.66 2.61
C SER A 203 14.09 12.71 3.45
N LEU A 204 13.70 11.43 3.53
CA LEU A 204 14.48 10.42 4.24
C LEU A 204 15.78 10.12 3.50
N ILE A 205 15.77 10.06 2.17
CA ILE A 205 16.99 9.88 1.38
C ILE A 205 17.97 11.03 1.64
N GLU A 206 17.50 12.27 1.68
CA GLU A 206 18.32 13.43 2.04
C GLU A 206 18.83 13.37 3.47
N ARG A 207 17.97 12.99 4.41
CA ARG A 207 18.27 12.88 5.84
C ARG A 207 19.40 11.90 6.16
N PHE A 208 19.62 10.92 5.28
CA PHE A 208 20.67 9.91 5.40
C PHE A 208 21.69 10.00 4.26
N ASP A 209 21.89 11.19 3.68
CA ASP A 209 22.92 11.47 2.66
C ASP A 209 22.94 10.46 1.49
N GLY A 210 21.77 10.05 1.01
CA GLY A 210 21.65 9.11 -0.10
C GLY A 210 21.76 7.63 0.27
N HIS A 211 21.98 7.28 1.55
CA HIS A 211 22.04 5.89 2.01
C HIS A 211 20.64 5.26 2.02
N LEU A 212 20.21 4.80 0.83
CA LEU A 212 18.86 4.31 0.58
C LEU A 212 18.38 3.23 1.57
N PRO A 213 19.19 2.23 2.01
CA PRO A 213 18.74 1.26 3.00
C PRO A 213 18.31 1.89 4.33
N LEU A 214 18.96 2.97 4.77
CA LEU A 214 18.63 3.71 5.98
C LEU A 214 17.35 4.54 5.81
N ALA A 215 17.15 5.11 4.62
CA ALA A 215 15.90 5.81 4.28
C ALA A 215 14.71 4.84 4.28
N ILE A 216 14.86 3.66 3.69
CA ILE A 216 13.85 2.59 3.71
C ILE A 216 13.58 2.10 5.14
N ALA A 217 14.63 1.87 5.93
CA ALA A 217 14.49 1.51 7.33
C ALA A 217 13.73 2.59 8.12
N SER A 218 13.99 3.87 7.82
CA SER A 218 13.36 5.01 8.50
C SER A 218 11.92 5.22 8.07
N TYR A 219 11.55 4.84 6.85
CA TYR A 219 10.17 4.91 6.39
C TYR A 219 9.27 4.02 7.27
N ASN A 220 9.74 2.81 7.60
CA ASN A 220 9.00 1.87 8.45
C ASN A 220 9.27 2.04 9.96
N GLY A 221 10.53 2.10 10.37
CA GLY A 221 10.96 2.13 11.77
C GLY A 221 11.01 3.52 12.38
N GLY A 222 10.85 4.57 11.57
CA GLY A 222 10.94 5.97 11.98
C GLY A 222 12.39 6.49 12.01
N PRO A 223 12.65 7.73 11.52
CA PRO A 223 14.00 8.28 11.39
C PRO A 223 14.70 8.48 12.74
N HIS A 224 13.95 8.76 13.81
CA HIS A 224 14.50 8.90 15.16
C HIS A 224 15.13 7.58 15.66
N ASN A 225 14.45 6.45 15.41
CA ASN A 225 14.95 5.14 15.82
C ASN A 225 16.18 4.73 15.01
N VAL A 226 16.14 4.89 13.69
CA VAL A 226 17.30 4.55 12.83
C VAL A 226 18.54 5.34 13.22
N ARG A 227 18.38 6.63 13.55
CA ARG A 227 19.51 7.43 14.05
C ARG A 227 20.03 7.00 15.40
N ARG A 228 19.13 6.67 16.33
CA ARG A 228 19.53 6.11 17.61
C ARG A 228 20.37 4.84 17.39
N TRP A 229 19.91 3.94 16.53
CA TRP A 229 20.65 2.72 16.19
C TRP A 229 22.00 3.04 15.54
N LEU A 230 22.06 4.01 14.64
CA LEU A 230 23.31 4.45 14.03
C LEU A 230 24.28 5.03 15.06
N ARG A 231 23.81 5.83 16.02
CA ARG A 231 24.67 6.41 17.06
C ARG A 231 25.18 5.35 18.02
N ASP A 232 24.32 4.40 18.39
CA ASP A 232 24.62 3.39 19.41
C ASP A 232 25.42 2.19 18.81
N ARG A 233 25.77 2.22 17.51
CA ARG A 233 26.49 1.14 16.81
C ARG A 233 27.99 1.10 17.16
N PRO A 234 28.64 -0.07 17.06
CA PRO A 234 30.10 -0.17 17.08
C PRO A 234 30.78 0.65 15.97
N ALA A 235 31.88 1.32 16.31
CA ALA A 235 32.69 2.06 15.33
C ALA A 235 33.19 1.13 14.22
N GLY A 236 33.18 1.60 12.97
CA GLY A 236 33.61 0.82 11.80
C GLY A 236 32.65 -0.29 11.36
N MET A 237 31.45 -0.40 11.94
CA MET A 237 30.44 -1.34 11.49
C MET A 237 30.05 -1.09 10.01
N PRO A 238 30.05 -2.11 9.13
CA PRO A 238 29.60 -1.97 7.74
C PRO A 238 28.07 -1.90 7.65
N MET A 239 27.55 -1.38 6.52
CA MET A 239 26.11 -1.24 6.27
C MET A 239 25.37 -2.57 6.39
N GLU A 240 25.89 -3.65 5.80
CA GLU A 240 25.24 -4.97 5.82
C GLU A 240 25.07 -5.48 7.26
N ALA A 241 26.13 -5.42 8.07
CA ALA A 241 26.05 -5.80 9.48
C ALA A 241 25.04 -4.93 10.24
N PHE A 242 25.01 -3.62 9.98
CA PHE A 242 24.02 -2.74 10.61
C PHE A 242 22.58 -3.13 10.26
N LEU A 243 22.30 -3.41 8.98
CA LEU A 243 20.97 -3.81 8.55
C LEU A 243 20.52 -5.12 9.22
N GLU A 244 21.41 -6.09 9.38
CA GLU A 244 21.12 -7.35 10.08
C GLU A 244 20.91 -7.19 11.60
N HIS A 245 21.41 -6.10 12.20
CA HIS A 245 21.24 -5.80 13.63
C HIS A 245 20.11 -4.79 13.91
N ILE A 246 19.27 -4.45 12.93
CA ILE A 246 18.09 -3.60 13.15
C ILE A 246 17.21 -4.23 14.25
N PRO A 247 17.00 -3.56 15.40
CA PRO A 247 16.32 -4.17 16.56
C PRO A 247 14.84 -4.49 16.33
N PHE A 248 14.22 -3.83 15.35
CA PHE A 248 12.81 -4.06 15.02
C PHE A 248 12.69 -5.10 13.90
N ASP A 249 12.26 -6.31 14.24
CA ASP A 249 12.05 -7.41 13.28
C ASP A 249 11.16 -7.03 12.09
N GLN A 250 10.18 -6.15 12.31
CA GLN A 250 9.35 -5.62 11.23
C GLN A 250 10.18 -4.78 10.27
N THR A 251 11.01 -3.88 10.80
CA THR A 251 11.85 -2.98 10.00
C THR A 251 12.98 -3.74 9.29
N HIS A 252 13.62 -4.69 9.96
CA HIS A 252 14.60 -5.60 9.34
C HIS A 252 14.03 -6.30 8.11
N ARG A 253 12.88 -6.97 8.26
CA ARG A 253 12.19 -7.64 7.14
C ARG A 253 11.70 -6.65 6.09
N TYR A 254 11.27 -5.47 6.50
CA TYR A 254 10.79 -4.43 5.59
C TYR A 254 11.89 -3.98 4.62
N VAL A 255 13.08 -3.68 5.12
CA VAL A 255 14.22 -3.27 4.28
C VAL A 255 14.54 -4.31 3.22
N ARG A 256 14.64 -5.58 3.63
CA ARG A 256 14.92 -6.71 2.72
C ARG A 256 13.84 -6.85 1.64
N ARG A 257 12.56 -6.73 2.03
CA ARG A 257 11.43 -6.82 1.08
C ARG A 257 11.42 -5.66 0.09
N VAL A 258 11.58 -4.42 0.56
CA VAL A 258 11.57 -3.25 -0.33
C VAL A 258 12.75 -3.29 -1.29
N LEU A 259 13.96 -3.59 -0.82
CA LEU A 259 15.14 -3.70 -1.70
C LEU A 259 14.98 -4.84 -2.72
N GLY A 260 14.46 -5.99 -2.30
CA GLY A 260 14.19 -7.11 -3.21
C GLY A 260 13.15 -6.76 -4.29
N TYR A 261 12.04 -6.12 -3.91
CA TYR A 261 11.05 -5.68 -4.90
C TYR A 261 11.57 -4.52 -5.77
N TYR A 262 12.38 -3.63 -5.23
CA TYR A 262 12.99 -2.55 -5.99
C TYR A 262 13.91 -3.10 -7.09
N ALA A 263 14.75 -4.08 -6.74
CA ALA A 263 15.57 -4.80 -7.71
C ALA A 263 14.70 -5.52 -8.76
N ALA A 264 13.61 -6.18 -8.35
CA ALA A 264 12.71 -6.88 -9.25
C ALA A 264 12.00 -5.92 -10.24
N TYR A 265 11.49 -4.78 -9.77
CA TYR A 265 10.87 -3.78 -10.65
C TYR A 265 11.85 -3.14 -11.62
N ARG A 266 13.10 -2.92 -11.20
CA ARG A 266 14.16 -2.46 -12.11
C ARG A 266 14.48 -3.53 -13.16
N ALA A 267 14.60 -4.79 -12.76
CA ALA A 267 14.86 -5.90 -13.67
C ALA A 267 13.75 -6.09 -14.73
N GLN A 268 12.47 -5.87 -14.38
CA GLN A 268 11.35 -5.86 -15.34
C GLN A 268 11.52 -4.82 -16.46
N GLN A 269 12.29 -3.77 -16.23
CA GLN A 269 12.59 -2.71 -17.20
C GLN A 269 13.97 -2.90 -17.84
N GLY A 270 14.63 -4.05 -17.62
CA GLY A 270 16.00 -4.30 -18.08
C GLY A 270 17.06 -3.45 -17.38
N LEU A 271 16.73 -2.84 -16.24
CA LEU A 271 17.65 -1.99 -15.47
C LEU A 271 18.34 -2.80 -14.37
N PRO A 272 19.67 -2.70 -14.20
CA PRO A 272 20.36 -3.31 -13.08
C PRO A 272 20.00 -2.59 -11.78
N MET A 273 20.18 -3.24 -10.62
CA MET A 273 20.09 -2.56 -9.33
C MET A 273 21.09 -1.41 -9.27
N ILE A 274 20.72 -0.31 -8.60
CA ILE A 274 21.66 0.79 -8.35
C ILE A 274 22.76 0.33 -7.40
N GLU A 275 23.93 0.95 -7.48
CA GLU A 275 24.97 0.77 -6.49
C GLU A 275 24.49 1.35 -5.15
N LEU A 276 24.60 0.54 -4.10
CA LEU A 276 24.25 0.93 -2.73
C LEU A 276 25.54 1.13 -1.93
N SER A 277 25.57 2.18 -1.11
CA SER A 277 26.68 2.38 -0.17
C SER A 277 26.79 1.19 0.79
N THR A 278 27.99 0.62 0.88
CA THR A 278 28.34 -0.45 1.82
C THR A 278 28.87 0.09 3.14
N GLU A 279 29.15 1.39 3.20
CA GLU A 279 29.60 2.11 4.38
C GLU A 279 28.43 2.86 5.03
N LEU A 280 28.52 3.05 6.35
CA LEU A 280 27.54 3.83 7.10
C LEU A 280 27.91 5.32 7.06
N PRO A 281 26.92 6.23 7.07
CA PRO A 281 27.19 7.65 7.10
C PRO A 281 27.92 8.04 8.39
N GLN A 282 28.70 9.12 8.29
CA GLN A 282 29.32 9.76 9.44
C GLN A 282 28.23 10.36 10.34
N PRO A 283 28.41 10.37 11.68
CA PRO A 283 27.32 10.58 12.63
C PRO A 283 26.66 11.98 12.65
N ASP A 284 27.13 12.99 11.92
CA ASP A 284 26.72 14.38 12.16
C ASP A 284 26.14 15.13 10.96
N ALA A 285 24.80 15.22 10.95
CA ALA A 285 24.01 16.45 10.97
C ALA A 285 22.58 16.13 10.53
N ASP A 286 21.59 16.34 11.39
CA ASP A 286 20.20 16.35 10.92
C ASP A 286 19.95 17.58 10.06
N ARG A 287 20.16 17.43 8.75
CA ARG A 287 19.91 18.53 7.80
C ARG A 287 18.43 18.72 7.49
N VAL A 288 17.54 17.86 8.01
CA VAL A 288 16.11 17.84 7.66
C VAL A 288 15.26 18.00 8.94
N GLY A 289 14.87 19.24 9.22
CA GLY A 289 14.24 19.67 10.47
C GLY A 289 12.72 19.51 10.56
N PHE A 290 12.15 18.40 10.08
CA PHE A 290 10.73 18.08 10.26
C PHE A 290 10.49 16.65 10.75
#